data_AF-A0A1M6EYG3-F1
#
_entry.id   AF-A0A1M6EYG3-F1
#
_cell.length_a   1.000
_cell.length_b   1.000
_cell.length_c   1.000
_cell.angle_alpha   90.00
_cell.angle_beta   90.00
_cell.angle_gamma   90.00
#
_symmetry.space_group_name_H-M   'P 1'
#
loop_
_entity.id
_entity.type
_entity.pdbx_description
1 polymer ?
#
loop_
_entity_poly.entity_id
_entity_poly.type
_entity_poly.pdbx_seq_one_letter_code
_entity_poly.pdbx_strand_id
1 'polypeptide(L)'
;MNFSEKECSVCGEPISGRTDKTFCSVACRVRAHRQRQVESIDVDFEDVSSTKLTPVTGLLPWHEPAPPASTPLSVVSFQPVSSASHAVGDYMTRYRAEQAAQEAEQKRRHEEALCREVHEHYVQAIEPFLEYEGQRLHMKQLQQLLDVVVDAREDYKQHPHLAQPESVARQRLNDLWDVAQELRETQQEAQSSFFTGQKARYDLTKKWRKQLRERLLE
;
A
#
# COMPACT_ATOMS: atom_id res chain seq x y z
N MET A 1 -15.24 7.93 36.26
CA MET A 1 -15.79 8.82 35.21
C MET A 1 -15.34 8.24 33.88
N ASN A 2 -16.26 7.59 33.15
CA ASN A 2 -15.94 6.94 31.88
C ASN A 2 -15.95 7.97 30.76
N PHE A 3 -14.76 8.39 30.30
CA PHE A 3 -14.64 9.06 29.02
C PHE A 3 -14.70 7.96 27.96
N SER A 4 -15.82 7.84 27.24
CA SER A 4 -15.85 7.04 26.02
C SER A 4 -15.02 7.77 24.98
N GLU A 5 -13.73 7.43 24.90
CA GLU A 5 -12.84 7.87 23.83
C GLU A 5 -13.44 7.38 22.51
N LYS A 6 -13.91 8.31 21.69
CA LYS A 6 -14.42 7.96 20.36
C LYS A 6 -13.22 7.56 19.51
N GLU A 7 -13.26 6.36 18.95
CA GLU A 7 -12.28 5.87 18.00
C GLU A 7 -12.68 6.28 16.58
N CYS A 8 -11.70 6.53 15.73
CA CYS A 8 -11.95 6.85 14.34
C CYS A 8 -12.39 5.60 13.57
N SER A 9 -13.51 5.70 12.84
CA SER A 9 -14.07 4.59 12.06
C SER A 9 -13.20 4.08 10.90
N VAL A 10 -12.12 4.79 10.57
CA VAL A 10 -11.21 4.45 9.46
C VAL A 10 -9.88 3.91 9.97
N CYS A 11 -9.30 4.55 11.00
CA CYS A 11 -7.95 4.27 11.48
C CYS A 11 -7.94 3.54 12.84
N GLY A 12 -9.07 3.45 13.54
CA GLY A 12 -9.16 2.92 14.91
C GLY A 12 -8.49 3.79 15.98
N GLU A 13 -7.78 4.85 15.61
CA GLU A 13 -7.09 5.71 16.57
C GLU A 13 -8.06 6.56 17.40
N PRO A 14 -7.70 6.88 18.66
CA PRO A 14 -8.51 7.74 19.50
C PRO A 14 -8.61 9.15 18.89
N ILE A 15 -9.84 9.65 18.77
CA ILE A 15 -10.10 10.97 18.23
C ILE A 15 -9.78 12.01 19.31
N SER A 16 -8.63 12.67 19.17
CA SER A 16 -8.28 13.85 19.98
C SER A 16 -8.88 15.12 19.36
N GLY A 17 -9.51 15.95 20.20
CA GLY A 17 -10.04 17.26 19.83
C GLY A 17 -11.50 17.52 20.23
N ARG A 18 -12.23 18.31 19.42
CA ARG A 18 -13.62 18.68 19.68
C ARG A 18 -14.55 17.45 19.63
N THR A 19 -15.61 17.48 20.43
CA THR A 19 -16.57 16.36 20.63
C THR A 19 -17.39 15.97 19.40
N ASP A 20 -17.44 16.84 18.39
CA ASP A 20 -18.10 16.67 17.09
C ASP A 20 -17.19 16.07 16.01
N LYS A 21 -15.89 15.87 16.29
CA LYS A 21 -14.95 15.30 15.32
C LYS A 21 -15.18 13.79 15.18
N THR A 22 -15.37 13.32 13.95
CA THR A 22 -15.61 11.90 13.60
C THR A 22 -14.38 11.16 13.07
N PHE A 23 -13.31 11.90 12.72
CA PHE A 23 -12.11 11.34 12.10
C PHE A 23 -10.84 11.78 12.82
N CYS A 24 -9.85 10.89 12.95
CA CYS A 24 -8.55 11.17 13.58
C CYS A 24 -7.81 12.29 12.81
N SER A 25 -7.84 12.24 11.48
CA SER A 25 -7.14 13.16 10.58
C SER A 25 -7.98 13.57 9.35
N VAL A 26 -7.51 14.58 8.61
CA VAL A 26 -8.08 14.95 7.30
C VAL A 26 -7.96 13.81 6.30
N ALA A 27 -6.87 13.03 6.34
CA ALA A 27 -6.68 11.86 5.50
C ALA A 27 -7.76 10.79 5.74
N CYS A 28 -8.09 10.51 7.01
CA CYS A 28 -9.15 9.57 7.34
C CYS A 28 -10.54 10.06 6.95
N ARG A 29 -10.79 11.37 7.02
CA ARG A 29 -12.03 11.96 6.49
C ARG A 29 -12.15 11.76 4.98
N VAL A 30 -11.07 11.94 4.22
CA VAL A 30 -11.06 11.71 2.76
C VAL A 30 -11.26 10.23 2.45
N ARG A 31 -10.58 9.32 3.17
CA ARG A 31 -10.79 7.86 3.02
C ARG A 31 -12.23 7.42 3.31
N ALA A 32 -12.84 7.92 4.38
CA ALA A 32 -14.24 7.61 4.70
C ALA A 32 -15.21 8.08 3.61
N HIS A 33 -14.94 9.24 3.00
CA HIS A 33 -15.76 9.74 1.89
C HIS A 33 -15.58 8.90 0.62
N ARG A 34 -14.36 8.40 0.38
CA ARG A 34 -14.04 7.53 -0.76
C ARG A 34 -14.66 6.15 -0.62
N GLN A 35 -14.60 5.52 0.56
CA GLN A 35 -15.22 4.20 0.80
C GLN A 35 -16.72 4.19 0.47
N ARG A 36 -17.45 5.27 0.82
CA ARG A 36 -18.87 5.42 0.48
C ARG A 36 -19.18 5.54 -1.02
N GLN A 37 -18.18 5.87 -1.85
CA GLN A 37 -18.32 5.92 -3.30
C GLN A 37 -18.00 4.59 -3.96
N VAL A 38 -17.26 3.71 -3.30
CA VAL A 38 -16.94 2.36 -3.78
C VAL A 38 -18.09 1.39 -3.48
N GLU A 39 -18.74 1.51 -2.30
CA GLU A 39 -19.91 0.70 -1.93
C GLU A 39 -21.15 0.93 -2.82
N SER A 40 -21.19 1.98 -3.64
CA SER A 40 -22.26 2.19 -4.62
C SER A 40 -22.01 1.50 -5.97
N ILE A 41 -20.93 0.73 -6.10
CA ILE A 41 -20.53 -0.02 -7.30
C ILE A 41 -20.96 -1.51 -7.20
N ASP A 42 -21.53 -1.95 -6.08
CA ASP A 42 -22.07 -3.32 -5.96
C ASP A 42 -23.32 -3.49 -6.85
N VAL A 43 -23.07 -3.97 -8.07
CA VAL A 43 -24.06 -4.58 -8.94
C VAL A 43 -23.88 -6.08 -8.80
N ASP A 44 -24.93 -6.75 -8.33
CA ASP A 44 -25.12 -8.19 -8.20
C ASP A 44 -24.41 -9.00 -9.30
N PHE A 45 -23.50 -9.90 -8.90
CA PHE A 45 -23.18 -11.05 -9.74
C PHE A 45 -22.91 -12.30 -8.89
N GLU A 46 -23.79 -13.28 -9.05
CA GLU A 46 -23.75 -14.57 -8.38
C GLU A 46 -22.58 -15.47 -8.82
N ASP A 47 -21.95 -16.08 -7.80
CA ASP A 47 -21.58 -17.49 -7.66
C ASP A 47 -21.16 -18.28 -8.91
N VAL A 48 -19.85 -18.56 -9.06
CA VAL A 48 -19.36 -19.85 -9.60
C VAL A 48 -18.01 -20.24 -8.96
N SER A 49 -18.09 -21.23 -8.06
CA SER A 49 -17.21 -22.41 -7.92
C SER A 49 -15.73 -22.25 -7.54
N SER A 50 -15.49 -22.45 -6.25
CA SER A 50 -14.64 -23.51 -5.66
C SER A 50 -13.64 -24.25 -6.57
N THR A 51 -12.35 -24.15 -6.25
CA THR A 51 -11.44 -25.30 -6.38
C THR A 51 -10.29 -25.25 -5.36
N LYS A 52 -10.26 -26.27 -4.50
CA LYS A 52 -9.20 -26.64 -3.56
C LYS A 52 -7.87 -26.92 -4.26
N LEU A 53 -6.74 -26.45 -3.72
CA LEU A 53 -5.47 -27.20 -3.70
C LEU A 53 -4.63 -26.88 -2.44
N THR A 54 -3.83 -27.87 -2.07
CA THR A 54 -3.20 -28.24 -0.79
C THR A 54 -1.96 -27.45 -0.34
N PRO A 55 -1.55 -27.56 0.95
CA PRO A 55 -0.36 -26.90 1.47
C PRO A 55 0.90 -27.76 1.24
N VAL A 56 2.00 -27.15 0.79
CA VAL A 56 3.32 -27.79 0.77
C VAL A 56 4.24 -27.07 1.76
N THR A 57 4.54 -27.81 2.82
CA THR A 57 5.56 -27.57 3.84
C THR A 57 6.95 -27.70 3.21
N GLY A 58 7.80 -26.69 3.40
CA GLY A 58 9.21 -26.73 3.01
C GLY A 58 10.04 -25.88 3.97
N LEU A 59 10.70 -26.56 4.90
CA LEU A 59 11.62 -26.03 5.91
C LEU A 59 12.93 -25.52 5.27
N LEU A 60 13.35 -24.30 5.67
CA LEU A 60 14.70 -23.79 6.06
C LEU A 60 15.98 -24.34 5.35
N PRO A 61 17.09 -23.56 5.20
CA PRO A 61 17.64 -22.71 6.27
C PRO A 61 18.29 -21.37 5.86
N TRP A 62 18.29 -20.47 6.84
CA TRP A 62 18.99 -19.18 6.86
C TRP A 62 20.51 -19.37 6.89
N HIS A 63 21.23 -18.59 6.08
CA HIS A 63 22.69 -18.52 6.08
C HIS A 63 23.17 -17.44 7.06
N GLU A 64 23.87 -17.88 8.10
CA GLU A 64 24.59 -17.07 9.09
C GLU A 64 25.97 -16.68 8.51
N PRO A 65 26.39 -15.40 8.53
CA PRO A 65 27.78 -15.05 8.25
C PRO A 65 28.67 -15.16 9.49
N ALA A 66 29.81 -15.82 9.30
CA ALA A 66 30.84 -16.15 10.28
C ALA A 66 31.58 -14.93 10.88
N PRO A 67 32.19 -15.06 12.08
CA PRO A 67 32.99 -14.01 12.71
C PRO A 67 34.45 -13.99 12.21
N PRO A 68 35.12 -12.82 12.12
CA PRO A 68 36.56 -12.78 11.91
C PRO A 68 37.35 -12.96 13.20
N ALA A 69 38.52 -13.59 13.03
CA ALA A 69 39.44 -14.09 14.03
C ALA A 69 40.21 -13.01 14.85
N SER A 70 40.72 -13.50 15.97
CA SER A 70 41.50 -12.87 17.03
C SER A 70 42.93 -12.47 16.64
N THR A 71 43.43 -11.37 17.21
CA THR A 71 44.84 -11.24 17.64
C THR A 71 44.93 -10.47 18.97
N PRO A 72 45.85 -10.83 19.89
CA PRO A 72 45.89 -10.32 21.26
C PRO A 72 46.96 -9.24 21.44
N LEU A 73 46.72 -8.26 22.32
CA LEU A 73 47.78 -7.57 23.05
C LEU A 73 47.32 -7.29 24.48
N SER A 74 48.00 -7.95 25.42
CA SER A 74 47.98 -7.65 26.84
C SER A 74 48.51 -6.24 27.10
N VAL A 75 47.74 -5.45 27.85
CA VAL A 75 48.28 -4.42 28.73
C VAL A 75 47.62 -4.58 30.09
N VAL A 76 48.47 -4.69 31.10
CA VAL A 76 48.16 -4.92 32.51
C VAL A 76 47.94 -3.58 33.23
N SER A 77 47.11 -3.62 34.27
CA SER A 77 46.87 -2.61 35.33
C SER A 77 46.01 -1.39 34.93
N PHE A 78 45.04 -0.95 35.72
CA PHE A 78 44.87 -0.97 37.18
C PHE A 78 43.41 -1.28 37.54
N GLN A 79 43.17 -2.01 38.63
CA GLN A 79 41.86 -2.02 39.30
C GLN A 79 41.69 -0.74 40.13
N PRO A 80 40.62 0.04 39.94
CA PRO A 80 39.97 0.71 41.03
C PRO A 80 38.87 -0.21 41.57
N VAL A 81 38.98 -0.51 42.86
CA VAL A 81 37.91 -1.09 43.67
C VAL A 81 36.74 -0.09 43.66
N SER A 82 35.52 -0.63 43.61
CA SER A 82 34.21 0.03 43.78
C SER A 82 33.49 0.43 42.48
N SER A 83 32.46 -0.33 42.12
CA SER A 83 31.08 0.05 42.45
C SER A 83 30.10 -0.91 41.78
N ALA A 84 29.10 -1.35 42.52
CA ALA A 84 27.97 -2.17 42.07
C ALA A 84 27.02 -1.38 41.13
N SER A 85 27.54 -0.70 40.11
CA SER A 85 26.81 0.20 39.21
C SER A 85 26.73 -0.31 37.76
N HIS A 86 27.38 -1.42 37.41
CA HIS A 86 27.33 -1.99 36.06
C HIS A 86 26.01 -2.68 35.71
N ALA A 87 25.27 -3.24 36.68
CA ALA A 87 24.03 -3.98 36.40
C ALA A 87 22.85 -3.07 36.00
N VAL A 88 22.78 -1.85 36.55
CA VAL A 88 21.67 -0.91 36.28
C VAL A 88 21.84 -0.20 34.92
N GLY A 89 23.09 0.06 34.51
CA GLY A 89 23.40 0.61 33.18
C GLY A 89 23.09 -0.37 32.04
N ASP A 90 23.30 -1.67 32.28
CA ASP A 90 22.97 -2.74 31.30
C ASP A 90 21.45 -2.91 31.17
N TYR A 91 20.70 -2.86 32.28
CA TYR A 91 19.23 -2.90 32.25
C TYR A 91 18.62 -1.71 31.50
N MET A 92 19.02 -0.47 31.80
CA MET A 92 18.49 0.72 31.13
C MET A 92 18.84 0.76 29.64
N THR A 93 19.99 0.21 29.26
CA THR A 93 20.41 0.11 27.85
C THR A 93 19.58 -0.92 27.11
N ARG A 94 19.37 -2.11 27.69
CA ARG A 94 18.50 -3.15 27.12
C ARG A 94 17.06 -2.68 27.00
N TYR A 95 16.54 -2.00 28.02
CA TYR A 95 15.18 -1.45 27.98
C TYR A 95 15.00 -0.43 26.85
N ARG A 96 15.97 0.48 26.63
CA ARG A 96 15.93 1.41 25.48
C ARG A 96 16.05 0.69 24.14
N ALA A 97 16.89 -0.34 24.06
CA ALA A 97 17.01 -1.15 22.85
C ALA A 97 15.72 -1.92 22.54
N GLU A 98 15.07 -2.48 23.56
CA GLU A 98 13.77 -3.14 23.44
C GLU A 98 12.67 -2.16 23.01
N GLN A 99 12.64 -0.94 23.56
CA GLN A 99 11.71 0.11 23.11
C GLN A 99 11.97 0.49 21.65
N ALA A 100 13.22 0.73 21.26
CA ALA A 100 13.57 1.06 19.88
C ALA A 100 13.23 -0.10 18.92
N ALA A 101 13.41 -1.35 19.34
CA ALA A 101 13.03 -2.52 18.56
C ALA A 101 11.51 -2.63 18.40
N GLN A 102 10.74 -2.35 19.46
CA GLN A 102 9.27 -2.32 19.39
C GLN A 102 8.75 -1.21 18.47
N GLU A 103 9.31 -0.01 18.57
CA GLU A 103 8.96 1.11 17.69
C GLU A 103 9.31 0.82 16.22
N ALA A 104 10.50 0.24 15.97
CA ALA A 104 10.92 -0.16 14.64
C ALA A 104 10.01 -1.24 14.04
N GLU A 105 9.60 -2.23 14.85
CA GLU A 105 8.65 -3.27 14.44
C GLU A 105 7.27 -2.69 14.13
N GLN A 106 6.77 -1.77 14.97
CA GLN A 106 5.49 -1.09 14.71
C GLN A 106 5.55 -0.27 13.42
N LYS A 107 6.64 0.46 13.20
CA LYS A 107 6.86 1.22 11.97
C LYS A 107 6.90 0.30 10.75
N ARG A 108 7.62 -0.82 10.82
CA ARG A 108 7.68 -1.80 9.73
C ARG A 108 6.30 -2.36 9.39
N ARG A 109 5.51 -2.73 10.41
CA ARG A 109 4.13 -3.20 10.21
C ARG A 109 3.23 -2.15 9.58
N HIS A 110 3.37 -0.89 9.99
CA HIS A 110 2.61 0.21 9.42
C HIS A 110 2.98 0.45 7.95
N GLU A 111 4.27 0.42 7.62
CA GLU A 111 4.76 0.53 6.24
C GLU A 111 4.27 -0.65 5.38
N GLU A 112 4.36 -1.89 5.89
CA GLU A 112 3.83 -3.09 5.21
C GLU A 112 2.32 -3.02 4.99
N ALA A 113 1.56 -2.45 5.94
CA ALA A 113 0.13 -2.25 5.80
C ALA A 113 -0.18 -1.20 4.72
N LEU A 114 0.55 -0.08 4.69
CA LEU A 114 0.40 0.95 3.68
C LEU A 114 0.75 0.44 2.28
N CYS A 115 1.83 -0.33 2.14
CA CYS A 115 2.20 -0.96 0.86
C CYS A 115 1.08 -1.85 0.32
N ARG A 116 0.43 -2.63 1.20
CA ARG A 116 -0.71 -3.49 0.83
C ARG A 116 -1.95 -2.67 0.43
N GLU A 117 -2.34 -1.70 1.25
CA GLU A 117 -3.50 -0.83 0.98
C GLU A 117 -3.38 -0.13 -0.38
N VAL A 118 -2.20 0.48 -0.64
CA VAL A 118 -1.98 1.18 -1.90
C VAL A 118 -1.92 0.19 -3.08
N HIS A 119 -1.35 -1.00 -2.91
CA HIS A 119 -1.39 -2.03 -3.95
C HIS A 119 -2.82 -2.47 -4.27
N GLU A 120 -3.68 -2.67 -3.28
CA GLU A 120 -5.10 -2.98 -3.49
C GLU A 120 -5.80 -1.90 -4.33
N HIS A 121 -5.50 -0.62 -4.08
CA HIS A 121 -6.04 0.48 -4.90
C HIS A 121 -5.53 0.43 -6.36
N TYR A 122 -4.30 -0.02 -6.59
CA TYR A 122 -3.80 -0.25 -7.95
C TYR A 122 -4.54 -1.40 -8.63
N VAL A 123 -4.78 -2.50 -7.93
CA VAL A 123 -5.55 -3.64 -8.46
C VAL A 123 -6.95 -3.19 -8.84
N GLN A 124 -7.65 -2.47 -7.95
CA GLN A 124 -8.99 -1.92 -8.19
C GLN A 124 -9.06 -0.96 -9.38
N ALA A 125 -7.96 -0.26 -9.71
CA ALA A 125 -7.89 0.63 -10.86
C ALA A 125 -7.60 -0.12 -12.17
N ILE A 126 -6.70 -1.10 -12.12
CA ILE A 126 -6.16 -1.77 -13.31
C ILE A 126 -7.00 -2.97 -13.74
N GLU A 127 -7.58 -3.74 -12.82
CA GLU A 127 -8.44 -4.88 -13.17
C GLU A 127 -9.63 -4.46 -14.05
N PRO A 128 -10.47 -3.49 -13.65
CA PRO A 128 -11.59 -3.06 -14.50
C PRO A 128 -11.11 -2.50 -15.84
N PHE A 129 -9.97 -1.79 -15.85
CA PHE A 129 -9.37 -1.29 -17.09
C PHE A 129 -8.97 -2.44 -18.05
N LEU A 130 -8.44 -3.55 -17.53
CA LEU A 130 -8.12 -4.71 -18.37
C LEU A 130 -9.37 -5.48 -18.80
N GLU A 131 -10.43 -5.50 -18.00
CA GLU A 131 -11.68 -6.19 -18.30
C GLU A 131 -12.50 -5.49 -19.39
N TYR A 132 -12.52 -4.15 -19.35
CA TYR A 132 -13.23 -3.34 -20.33
C TYR A 132 -12.49 -3.16 -21.65
N GLU A 133 -11.31 -3.76 -21.80
CA GLU A 133 -10.54 -3.72 -23.04
C GLU A 133 -11.37 -4.20 -24.23
N GLY A 134 -11.37 -3.42 -25.32
CA GLY A 134 -12.10 -3.74 -26.53
C GLY A 134 -13.62 -3.58 -26.44
N GLN A 135 -14.16 -3.25 -25.26
CA GLN A 135 -15.58 -2.96 -25.05
C GLN A 135 -15.88 -1.50 -25.41
N ARG A 136 -17.14 -1.23 -25.79
CA ARG A 136 -17.62 0.14 -26.03
C ARG A 136 -18.14 0.73 -24.73
N LEU A 137 -17.32 1.53 -24.08
CA LEU A 137 -17.68 2.19 -22.82
C LEU A 137 -18.39 3.51 -23.07
N HIS A 138 -19.36 3.82 -22.22
CA HIS A 138 -20.00 5.13 -22.19
C HIS A 138 -19.08 6.15 -21.50
N MET A 139 -19.20 7.43 -21.88
CA MET A 139 -18.47 8.53 -21.23
C MET A 139 -18.49 8.50 -19.69
N LYS A 140 -19.63 8.17 -19.08
CA LYS A 140 -19.75 8.09 -17.61
C LYS A 140 -18.86 6.99 -17.02
N GLN A 141 -18.81 5.82 -17.67
CA GLN A 141 -17.96 4.71 -17.23
C GLN A 141 -16.49 5.05 -17.42
N LEU A 142 -16.12 5.65 -18.55
CA LEU A 142 -14.76 6.14 -18.78
C LEU A 142 -14.33 7.17 -17.73
N GLN A 143 -15.25 8.07 -17.33
CA GLN A 143 -14.98 9.05 -16.27
C GLN A 143 -14.78 8.38 -14.92
N GLN A 144 -15.64 7.43 -14.56
CA GLN A 144 -15.51 6.68 -13.30
C GLN A 144 -14.18 5.91 -13.24
N LEU A 145 -13.80 5.21 -14.30
CA LEU A 145 -12.49 4.56 -14.41
C LEU A 145 -11.34 5.54 -14.25
N LEU A 146 -11.40 6.68 -14.94
CA LEU A 146 -10.37 7.70 -14.86
C LEU A 146 -10.25 8.26 -13.43
N ASP A 147 -11.38 8.50 -12.75
CA ASP A 147 -11.40 9.00 -11.38
C ASP A 147 -10.74 7.99 -10.43
N VAL A 148 -11.05 6.70 -10.55
CA VAL A 148 -10.44 5.61 -9.76
C VAL A 148 -8.92 5.53 -10.01
N VAL A 149 -8.49 5.59 -11.28
CA VAL A 149 -7.06 5.56 -11.63
C VAL A 149 -6.33 6.79 -11.09
N VAL A 150 -6.94 7.97 -11.15
CA VAL A 150 -6.37 9.21 -10.60
C VAL A 150 -6.27 9.13 -9.08
N ASP A 151 -7.30 8.60 -8.40
CA ASP A 151 -7.27 8.42 -6.95
C ASP A 151 -6.18 7.42 -6.52
N ALA A 152 -6.10 6.26 -7.19
CA ALA A 152 -5.04 5.28 -6.95
C ALA A 152 -3.64 5.89 -7.17
N ARG A 153 -3.49 6.77 -8.17
CA ARG A 153 -2.25 7.50 -8.43
C ARG A 153 -1.90 8.46 -7.30
N GLU A 154 -2.87 9.21 -6.76
CA GLU A 154 -2.64 10.11 -5.63
C GLU A 154 -2.25 9.34 -4.36
N ASP A 155 -2.84 8.17 -4.14
CA ASP A 155 -2.49 7.31 -3.01
C ASP A 155 -1.08 6.71 -3.19
N TYR A 156 -0.73 6.32 -4.42
CA TYR A 156 0.62 5.82 -4.73
C TYR A 156 1.72 6.81 -4.42
N LYS A 157 1.48 8.14 -4.50
CA LYS A 157 2.48 9.16 -4.14
C LYS A 157 2.95 9.08 -2.69
N GLN A 158 2.17 8.45 -1.81
CA GLN A 158 2.50 8.26 -0.40
C GLN A 158 3.27 6.96 -0.13
N HIS A 159 3.52 6.14 -1.17
CA HIS A 159 4.13 4.84 -1.01
C HIS A 159 5.59 4.94 -0.52
N PRO A 160 5.98 4.24 0.57
CA PRO A 160 7.26 4.45 1.26
C PRO A 160 8.48 4.14 0.38
N HIS A 161 8.34 3.23 -0.59
CA HIS A 161 9.41 2.82 -1.50
C HIS A 161 9.56 3.66 -2.78
N LEU A 162 8.83 4.76 -2.96
CA LEU A 162 8.92 5.57 -4.19
C LEU A 162 10.28 6.23 -4.41
N ALA A 163 11.01 6.54 -3.32
CA ALA A 163 12.33 7.15 -3.38
C ALA A 163 13.41 6.18 -3.88
N GLN A 164 13.14 4.88 -3.88
CA GLN A 164 14.10 3.87 -4.33
C GLN A 164 14.12 3.83 -5.87
N PRO A 165 15.28 4.09 -6.52
CA PRO A 165 15.41 3.88 -7.95
C PRO A 165 15.21 2.39 -8.23
N GLU A 166 14.33 2.04 -9.17
CA GLU A 166 13.94 0.66 -9.51
C GLU A 166 12.87 -0.01 -8.64
N SER A 167 12.19 0.70 -7.74
CA SER A 167 11.06 0.08 -7.02
C SER A 167 9.88 -0.23 -7.94
N VAL A 168 9.26 -1.40 -7.71
CA VAL A 168 8.00 -1.81 -8.34
C VAL A 168 6.93 -0.73 -8.16
N ALA A 169 6.93 -0.04 -7.02
CA ALA A 169 6.00 1.05 -6.73
C ALA A 169 6.10 2.20 -7.74
N ARG A 170 7.31 2.55 -8.19
CA ARG A 170 7.49 3.59 -9.21
C ARG A 170 7.03 3.14 -10.58
N GLN A 171 7.23 1.86 -10.90
CA GLN A 171 6.73 1.27 -12.14
C GLN A 171 5.20 1.29 -12.17
N ARG A 172 4.54 0.87 -11.09
CA ARG A 172 3.07 0.92 -10.93
C ARG A 172 2.52 2.34 -11.01
N LEU A 173 3.20 3.31 -10.40
CA LEU A 173 2.83 4.72 -10.53
C LEU A 173 2.90 5.20 -11.98
N ASN A 174 3.89 4.77 -12.76
CA ASN A 174 3.99 5.08 -14.18
C ASN A 174 2.85 4.42 -14.98
N ASP A 175 2.48 3.17 -14.68
CA ASP A 175 1.33 2.53 -15.33
C ASP A 175 0.05 3.31 -15.10
N LEU A 176 -0.20 3.77 -13.86
CA LEU A 176 -1.38 4.57 -13.54
C LEU A 176 -1.40 5.89 -14.32
N TRP A 177 -0.23 6.47 -14.60
CA TRP A 177 -0.11 7.64 -15.48
C TRP A 177 -0.47 7.30 -16.93
N ASP A 178 0.10 6.23 -17.46
CA ASP A 178 -0.11 5.80 -18.84
C ASP A 178 -1.58 5.40 -19.07
N VAL A 179 -2.18 4.66 -18.13
CA VAL A 179 -3.61 4.30 -18.15
C VAL A 179 -4.50 5.53 -18.07
N ALA A 180 -4.20 6.48 -17.18
CA ALA A 180 -4.96 7.73 -17.09
C ALA A 180 -4.86 8.56 -18.38
N GLN A 181 -3.72 8.53 -19.06
CA GLN A 181 -3.55 9.19 -20.34
C GLN A 181 -4.40 8.53 -21.43
N GLU A 182 -4.31 7.20 -21.57
CA GLU A 182 -5.09 6.43 -22.54
C GLU A 182 -6.61 6.65 -22.35
N LEU A 183 -7.08 6.64 -21.11
CA LEU A 183 -8.49 6.91 -20.79
C LEU A 183 -8.92 8.33 -21.18
N ARG A 184 -8.08 9.34 -20.96
CA ARG A 184 -8.38 10.72 -21.38
C ARG A 184 -8.42 10.86 -22.89
N GLU A 185 -7.49 10.23 -23.60
CA GLU A 185 -7.46 10.23 -25.07
C GLU A 185 -8.74 9.57 -25.61
N THR A 186 -9.11 8.42 -25.05
CA THR A 186 -10.35 7.71 -25.39
C THR A 186 -11.60 8.55 -25.10
N GLN A 187 -11.63 9.28 -23.97
CA GLN A 187 -12.71 10.22 -23.66
C GLN A 187 -12.79 11.35 -24.68
N GLN A 188 -11.67 11.95 -25.07
CA GLN A 188 -11.65 13.01 -26.08
C GLN A 188 -12.14 12.50 -27.44
N GLU A 189 -11.78 11.28 -27.82
CA GLU A 189 -12.29 10.64 -29.04
C GLU A 189 -13.81 10.41 -28.98
N ALA A 190 -14.33 9.94 -27.84
CA ALA A 190 -15.77 9.81 -27.63
C ALA A 190 -16.52 11.15 -27.65
N GLN A 191 -15.89 12.25 -27.20
CA GLN A 191 -16.50 13.59 -27.23
C GLN A 191 -16.50 14.20 -28.63
N SER A 192 -15.41 14.01 -29.39
CA SER A 192 -15.25 14.54 -30.75
C SER A 192 -16.05 13.74 -31.78
N SER A 193 -16.29 12.46 -31.53
CA SER A 193 -17.09 11.58 -32.40
C SER A 193 -18.59 11.82 -32.21
N PHE A 194 -19.11 12.88 -32.84
CA PHE A 194 -20.55 13.23 -32.84
C PHE A 194 -21.46 12.07 -33.30
N PHE A 195 -20.92 11.13 -34.10
CA PHE A 195 -21.67 10.01 -34.68
C PHE A 195 -21.73 8.73 -33.82
N THR A 196 -20.87 8.55 -32.81
CA THR A 196 -20.79 7.28 -32.05
C THR A 196 -21.63 7.26 -30.77
N GLY A 197 -22.40 8.31 -30.50
CA GLY A 197 -23.27 8.38 -29.32
C GLY A 197 -22.51 8.41 -28.00
N GLN A 198 -21.36 9.11 -27.95
CA GLN A 198 -20.49 9.22 -26.77
C GLN A 198 -19.97 7.89 -26.21
N LYS A 199 -19.79 6.91 -27.10
CA LYS A 199 -19.15 5.63 -26.79
C LYS A 199 -17.79 5.56 -27.48
N ALA A 200 -16.78 5.15 -26.76
CA ALA A 200 -15.46 4.85 -27.31
C ALA A 200 -14.94 3.51 -26.81
N ARG A 201 -13.89 3.05 -27.46
CA ARG A 201 -13.19 1.80 -27.22
C ARG A 201 -11.70 2.11 -27.29
N TYR A 202 -10.93 1.51 -26.40
CA TYR A 202 -9.48 1.45 -26.49
C TYR A 202 -9.03 0.00 -26.69
N ASP A 203 -7.87 -0.15 -27.29
CA ASP A 203 -7.24 -1.44 -27.53
C ASP A 203 -5.79 -1.39 -27.04
N LEU A 204 -5.43 -2.29 -26.12
CA LEU A 204 -4.09 -2.31 -25.55
C LEU A 204 -3.17 -3.16 -26.41
N THR A 205 -1.90 -2.78 -26.50
CA THR A 205 -0.91 -3.65 -27.12
C THR A 205 -0.72 -4.93 -26.29
N LYS A 206 -0.47 -6.08 -26.95
CA LYS A 206 -0.22 -7.36 -26.25
C LYS A 206 0.88 -7.26 -25.20
N LYS A 207 1.90 -6.44 -25.47
CA LYS A 207 3.01 -6.18 -24.54
C LYS A 207 2.52 -5.46 -23.28
N TRP A 208 1.76 -4.38 -23.44
CA TRP A 208 1.27 -3.59 -22.32
C TRP A 208 0.27 -4.37 -21.47
N ARG A 209 -0.65 -5.10 -22.10
CA ARG A 209 -1.56 -6.03 -21.40
C ARG A 209 -0.83 -7.06 -20.56
N LYS A 210 0.25 -7.66 -21.11
CA LYS A 210 1.07 -8.61 -20.37
C LYS A 210 1.76 -7.94 -19.17
N GLN A 211 2.32 -6.75 -19.37
CA GLN A 211 3.01 -6.01 -18.31
C GLN A 211 2.06 -5.65 -17.15
N LEU A 212 0.86 -5.15 -17.45
CA LEU A 212 -0.13 -4.82 -16.41
C LEU A 212 -0.56 -6.07 -15.63
N ARG A 213 -0.80 -7.19 -16.31
CA ARG A 213 -1.17 -8.46 -15.66
C ARG A 213 -0.06 -9.04 -14.79
N GLU A 214 1.19 -8.95 -15.25
CA GLU A 214 2.35 -9.40 -14.48
C GLU A 214 2.46 -8.58 -13.17
N ARG A 215 2.24 -7.27 -13.26
CA ARG A 215 2.30 -6.35 -12.10
C ARG A 215 1.13 -6.46 -11.12
N LEU A 216 0.01 -7.06 -11.54
CA LEU A 216 -1.11 -7.42 -10.66
C LEU A 216 -0.80 -8.65 -9.78
N LEU A 217 0.15 -9.50 -10.19
CA LEU A 217 0.50 -10.74 -9.49
C LEU A 217 1.71 -10.58 -8.54
N GLU A 218 2.49 -9.51 -8.72
CA GLU A 218 3.64 -9.15 -7.87
C GLU A 218 3.23 -8.48 -6.54
#